data_AF-A0A2I0QF39-F1
#
_entry.id   AF-A0A2I0QF39-F1
#
_cell.length_a   1.000
_cell.length_b   1.000
_cell.length_c   1.000
_cell.angle_alpha   90.00
_cell.angle_beta   90.00
_cell.angle_gamma   90.00
#
_symmetry.space_group_name_H-M   'P 1'
#
loop_
_entity.id
_entity.type
_entity.pdbx_description
1 polymer ?
#
loop_
_entity_poly.entity_id
_entity_poly.type
_entity_poly.pdbx_seq_one_letter_code
_entity_poly.pdbx_strand_id
1 'polypeptide(L)'
;PWYWGRIVFSNGSVLTYFEPRIEILMFEHKIRSILEFYAHSKAQTYIFKNLNIKKFGKKNRRWLITANEGKGKISISLKTYASHKFIFEKIGLFTYIEYLCEVTNISAEGFDIDTKNLGSGFGLIEDARGYIL
;
A
#
# COMPACT_ATOMS: atom_id res chain seq x y z
N PRO A 1 -10.21 8.78 -6.54
CA PRO A 1 -8.77 8.71 -6.17
C PRO A 1 -8.58 7.66 -5.07
N TRP A 2 -7.38 7.10 -4.96
CA TRP A 2 -7.07 6.02 -4.03
C TRP A 2 -5.56 5.79 -3.90
N TYR A 3 -5.18 5.15 -2.81
CA TYR A 3 -3.93 4.37 -2.78
C TYR A 3 -4.28 2.89 -2.84
N TRP A 4 -3.65 2.17 -3.75
CA TRP A 4 -3.75 0.72 -3.85
C TRP A 4 -2.37 0.11 -3.98
N GLY A 5 -2.20 -1.12 -3.55
CA GLY A 5 -1.00 -1.86 -3.86
C GLY A 5 -1.13 -3.34 -3.60
N ARG A 6 -0.27 -4.10 -4.27
CA ARG A 6 -0.14 -5.54 -4.11
C ARG A 6 1.33 -5.92 -4.12
N ILE A 7 1.76 -6.57 -3.06
CA ILE A 7 3.12 -7.06 -2.84
C ILE A 7 3.06 -8.59 -2.75
N VAL A 8 3.93 -9.26 -3.49
CA VAL A 8 4.08 -10.72 -3.48
C VAL A 8 5.46 -11.04 -2.93
N PHE A 9 5.50 -11.91 -1.92
CA PHE A 9 6.72 -12.39 -1.28
C PHE A 9 7.17 -13.72 -1.91
N SER A 10 8.48 -14.00 -1.88
CA SER A 10 9.07 -15.22 -2.44
C SER A 10 8.48 -16.50 -1.85
N ASN A 11 8.04 -16.49 -0.59
CA ASN A 11 7.39 -17.66 0.01
C ASN A 11 5.91 -17.84 -0.38
N GLY A 12 5.39 -17.04 -1.32
CA GLY A 12 4.00 -17.08 -1.78
C GLY A 12 3.01 -16.26 -0.94
N SER A 13 3.45 -15.62 0.15
CA SER A 13 2.62 -14.70 0.93
C SER A 13 2.33 -13.44 0.12
N VAL A 14 1.18 -12.81 0.38
CA VAL A 14 0.72 -11.65 -0.38
C VAL A 14 0.21 -10.58 0.58
N LEU A 15 0.63 -9.34 0.35
CA LEU A 15 0.07 -8.16 1.01
C LEU A 15 -0.69 -7.32 -0.01
N THR A 16 -1.94 -7.02 0.24
CA THR A 16 -2.74 -6.04 -0.52
C THR A 16 -3.19 -4.92 0.38
N TYR A 17 -3.33 -3.72 -0.17
CA TYR A 17 -3.97 -2.62 0.54
C TYR A 17 -4.80 -1.76 -0.39
N PHE A 18 -5.85 -1.16 0.16
CA PHE A 18 -6.70 -0.22 -0.56
C PHE A 18 -7.22 0.88 0.36
N GLU A 19 -7.03 2.13 -0.05
CA GLU A 19 -7.45 3.33 0.65
C GLU A 19 -8.11 4.30 -0.34
N PRO A 20 -9.43 4.17 -0.57
CA PRO A 20 -10.17 5.13 -1.38
C PRO A 20 -10.32 6.48 -0.66
N ARG A 21 -10.24 7.54 -1.45
CA ARG A 21 -10.26 8.92 -0.97
C ARG A 21 -11.26 9.76 -1.77
N ILE A 22 -11.72 10.84 -1.17
CA ILE A 22 -12.29 11.99 -1.86
C ILE A 22 -11.18 13.05 -1.91
N GLU A 23 -10.87 13.56 -3.10
CA GLU A 23 -9.86 14.61 -3.27
C GLU A 23 -10.39 15.64 -4.26
N ILE A 24 -10.87 16.78 -3.76
CA ILE A 24 -11.42 17.88 -4.56
C ILE A 24 -10.79 19.17 -4.08
N LEU A 25 -10.06 19.86 -4.95
CA LEU A 25 -9.33 21.09 -4.61
C LEU A 25 -8.41 20.88 -3.38
N MET A 26 -8.70 21.54 -2.25
CA MET A 26 -7.96 21.40 -0.99
C MET A 26 -8.57 20.38 -0.03
N PHE A 27 -9.71 19.78 -0.38
CA PHE A 27 -10.38 18.80 0.46
C PHE A 27 -9.86 17.40 0.15
N GLU A 28 -9.18 16.79 1.13
CA GLU A 28 -8.72 15.39 1.07
C GLU A 28 -9.34 14.62 2.25
N HIS A 29 -10.15 13.62 1.94
CA HIS A 29 -10.81 12.80 2.95
C HIS A 29 -10.65 11.31 2.66
N LYS A 30 -10.12 10.57 3.64
CA LYS A 30 -10.05 9.11 3.59
C LYS A 30 -11.41 8.50 3.90
N ILE A 31 -11.99 7.77 2.94
CA ILE A 31 -13.31 7.14 3.09
C ILE A 31 -13.21 5.89 3.98
N ARG A 32 -12.29 4.99 3.61
CA ARG A 32 -11.94 3.78 4.36
C ARG A 32 -10.54 3.34 3.99
N SER A 33 -10.02 2.35 4.69
CA SER A 33 -8.75 1.73 4.35
C SER A 33 -8.71 0.30 4.86
N ILE A 34 -8.26 -0.63 4.02
CA ILE A 34 -8.03 -2.03 4.37
C ILE A 34 -6.63 -2.48 3.92
N LEU A 35 -5.99 -3.33 4.72
CA LEU A 35 -4.77 -4.05 4.39
C LEU A 35 -5.04 -5.51 4.69
N GLU A 36 -4.77 -6.38 3.72
CA GLU A 36 -4.89 -7.82 3.88
C GLU A 36 -3.52 -8.44 3.71
N PHE A 37 -3.16 -9.33 4.63
CA PHE A 37 -1.94 -10.10 4.56
C PHE A 37 -2.29 -11.59 4.54
N TYR A 38 -2.11 -12.22 3.39
CA TYR A 38 -2.20 -13.67 3.25
C TYR A 38 -0.85 -14.31 3.59
N ALA A 39 -0.80 -15.06 4.69
CA ALA A 39 0.35 -15.85 5.11
C ALA A 39 0.29 -17.24 4.47
N HIS A 40 1.13 -17.49 3.46
CA HIS A 40 1.13 -18.75 2.72
C HIS A 40 1.42 -19.96 3.62
N SER A 41 2.36 -19.83 4.56
CA SER A 41 2.76 -20.90 5.49
C SER A 41 1.63 -21.41 6.40
N LYS A 42 0.56 -20.64 6.55
CA LYS A 42 -0.59 -20.95 7.42
C LYS A 42 -1.91 -21.05 6.69
N ALA A 43 -1.91 -20.76 5.38
CA ALA A 43 -3.10 -20.57 4.58
C ALA A 43 -4.13 -19.64 5.27
N GLN A 44 -3.64 -18.56 5.91
CA GLN A 44 -4.46 -17.65 6.71
C GLN A 44 -4.34 -16.21 6.22
N THR A 45 -5.48 -15.50 6.19
CA THR A 45 -5.53 -14.06 5.90
C THR A 45 -5.72 -13.25 7.17
N TYR A 46 -4.88 -12.24 7.37
CA TYR A 46 -5.00 -11.24 8.43
C TYR A 46 -5.49 -9.94 7.80
N ILE A 47 -6.51 -9.33 8.40
CA ILE A 47 -7.14 -8.12 7.89
C ILE A 47 -6.93 -6.99 8.90
N PHE A 48 -6.46 -5.85 8.41
CA PHE A 48 -6.22 -4.65 9.20
C PHE A 48 -7.01 -3.49 8.61
N LYS A 49 -7.70 -2.75 9.48
CA LYS A 49 -8.37 -1.49 9.11
C LYS A 49 -7.49 -0.30 9.49
N ASN A 50 -7.94 0.90 9.11
CA ASN A 50 -7.34 2.18 9.54
C ASN A 50 -5.84 2.32 9.24
N LEU A 51 -5.46 2.22 7.97
CA LEU A 51 -4.10 2.36 7.50
C LEU A 51 -3.60 3.79 7.69
N ASN A 52 -2.29 3.91 7.86
CA ASN A 52 -1.54 5.13 7.72
C ASN A 52 -0.51 4.95 6.61
N ILE A 53 -0.53 5.83 5.62
CA ILE A 53 0.38 5.78 4.47
C ILE A 53 1.20 7.06 4.47
N LYS A 54 2.53 6.92 4.63
CA LYS A 54 3.49 8.02 4.53
C LYS A 54 4.37 7.85 3.30
N LYS A 55 4.49 8.93 2.53
CA LYS A 55 5.32 9.02 1.33
C LYS A 55 6.49 9.96 1.58
N PHE A 56 7.70 9.55 1.25
CA PHE A 56 8.89 10.39 1.40
C PHE A 56 9.96 10.06 0.36
N GLY A 57 10.93 10.97 0.17
CA GLY A 57 11.99 10.83 -0.84
C GLY A 57 11.59 11.36 -2.22
N LYS A 58 12.46 12.18 -2.82
CA LYS A 58 12.23 12.83 -4.13
C LYS A 58 12.57 11.92 -5.32
N LYS A 59 13.80 11.38 -5.37
CA LYS A 59 14.30 10.51 -6.47
C LYS A 59 13.91 9.03 -6.30
N ASN A 60 14.09 8.49 -5.10
CA ASN A 60 13.72 7.12 -4.75
C ASN A 60 12.53 7.16 -3.80
N ARG A 61 11.32 7.18 -4.34
CA ARG A 61 10.12 7.31 -3.53
C ARG A 61 10.02 6.13 -2.58
N ARG A 62 9.80 6.43 -1.31
CA ARG A 62 9.60 5.45 -0.26
C ARG A 62 8.20 5.58 0.29
N TRP A 63 7.63 4.44 0.62
CA TRP A 63 6.31 4.32 1.20
C TRP A 63 6.44 3.56 2.50
N LEU A 64 5.91 4.13 3.57
CA LEU A 64 5.72 3.44 4.83
C LEU A 64 4.22 3.27 5.03
N ILE A 65 3.78 2.03 5.12
CA ILE A 65 2.38 1.67 5.34
C ILE A 65 2.30 0.97 6.67
N THR A 66 1.48 1.49 7.58
CA THR A 66 1.22 0.88 8.87
C THR A 66 -0.28 0.68 9.06
N ALA A 67 -0.65 -0.39 9.76
CA ALA A 67 -2.04 -0.66 10.11
C ALA A 67 -2.11 -1.37 11.46
N ASN A 68 -3.21 -1.17 12.18
CA ASN A 68 -3.44 -1.76 13.50
C ASN A 68 -4.86 -2.33 13.57
N GLU A 69 -5.02 -3.51 14.15
CA GLU A 69 -6.31 -4.15 14.40
C GLU A 69 -6.25 -4.86 15.77
N GLY A 70 -7.08 -4.42 16.72
CA GLY A 70 -7.02 -4.90 18.10
C GLY A 70 -5.62 -4.70 18.71
N LYS A 71 -4.98 -5.80 19.15
CA LYS A 71 -3.61 -5.78 19.67
C LYS A 71 -2.54 -5.93 18.60
N GLY A 72 -2.93 -6.26 17.38
CA GLY A 72 -1.99 -6.58 16.33
C GLY A 72 -1.68 -5.39 15.43
N LYS A 73 -0.44 -5.35 14.95
CA LYS A 73 0.12 -4.26 14.15
C LYS A 73 0.92 -4.83 13.00
N ILE A 74 0.91 -4.13 11.87
CA ILE A 74 1.78 -4.44 10.73
C ILE A 74 2.38 -3.15 10.19
N SER A 75 3.65 -3.23 9.77
CA SER A 75 4.40 -2.14 9.18
C SER A 75 5.17 -2.68 7.99
N ILE A 76 5.04 -2.03 6.84
CA ILE A 76 5.79 -2.37 5.63
C ILE A 76 6.40 -1.11 5.03
N SER A 77 7.70 -1.19 4.75
CA SER A 77 8.46 -0.15 4.04
C SER A 77 8.78 -0.62 2.64
N LEU A 78 8.42 0.20 1.66
CA LEU A 78 8.60 -0.05 0.24
C LEU A 78 9.51 1.02 -0.37
N LYS A 79 10.33 0.61 -1.33
CA LYS A 79 11.14 1.50 -2.15
C LYS A 79 10.76 1.31 -3.62
N THR A 80 10.41 2.40 -4.30
CA THR A 80 10.06 2.35 -5.72
C THR A 80 11.32 2.33 -6.58
N TYR A 81 11.32 1.57 -7.67
CA TYR A 81 12.43 1.52 -8.63
C TYR A 81 12.01 1.87 -10.06
N ALA A 82 10.71 1.88 -10.37
CA ALA A 82 10.18 2.35 -11.65
C ALA A 82 8.81 3.02 -11.43
N SER A 83 8.41 3.90 -12.34
CA SER A 83 7.07 4.50 -12.31
C SER A 83 6.58 4.97 -13.67
N HIS A 84 5.27 4.99 -13.86
CA HIS A 84 4.61 5.63 -15.00
C HIS A 84 3.48 6.55 -14.52
N LYS A 85 3.31 7.71 -15.17
CA LYS A 85 2.32 8.73 -14.79
C LYS A 85 1.32 8.95 -15.93
N PHE A 86 0.04 8.84 -15.59
CA PHE A 86 -1.09 9.16 -16.45
C PHE A 86 -1.80 10.41 -15.91
N ILE A 87 -2.18 11.34 -16.80
CA ILE A 87 -2.93 12.55 -16.47
C ILE A 87 -4.20 12.56 -17.32
N PHE A 88 -5.34 12.72 -16.66
CA PHE A 88 -6.66 12.73 -17.29
C PHE A 88 -7.27 14.11 -17.08
N GLU A 89 -7.37 14.89 -18.17
CA GLU A 89 -7.77 16.31 -18.13
C GLU A 89 -9.16 16.56 -18.75
N LYS A 90 -9.75 15.57 -19.43
CA LYS A 90 -10.99 15.76 -20.19
C LYS A 90 -12.25 15.86 -19.32
N ILE A 91 -12.28 15.15 -18.19
CA ILE A 91 -13.45 15.00 -17.32
C ILE A 91 -13.08 15.23 -15.84
N GLY A 92 -12.20 16.19 -15.58
CA GLY A 92 -11.69 16.48 -14.24
C GLY A 92 -10.18 16.73 -14.24
N LEU A 93 -9.60 16.71 -13.04
CA LEU A 93 -8.16 16.81 -12.84
C LEU A 93 -7.71 15.57 -12.07
N PHE A 94 -7.43 14.49 -12.80
CA PHE A 94 -7.06 13.21 -12.21
C PHE A 94 -5.66 12.80 -12.64
N THR A 95 -4.83 12.44 -11.66
CA THR A 95 -3.48 11.92 -11.88
C THR A 95 -3.40 10.51 -11.32
N TYR A 96 -2.92 9.58 -12.12
CA TYR A 96 -2.70 8.19 -11.72
C TYR A 96 -1.22 7.85 -11.94
N ILE A 97 -0.52 7.47 -10.87
CA ILE A 97 0.89 7.08 -10.95
C ILE A 97 1.02 5.63 -10.51
N GLU A 98 1.55 4.80 -11.40
CA GLU A 98 1.92 3.43 -11.09
C GLU A 98 3.39 3.40 -10.69
N TYR A 99 3.71 2.71 -9.61
CA TYR A 99 5.09 2.44 -9.21
C TYR A 99 5.30 0.94 -9.12
N LEU A 100 6.46 0.48 -9.60
CA LEU A 100 6.99 -0.82 -9.19
C LEU A 100 7.88 -0.63 -7.95
N CYS A 101 7.77 -1.53 -6.98
CA CYS A 101 8.45 -1.42 -5.71
C CYS A 101 9.01 -2.75 -5.19
N GLU A 102 10.01 -2.61 -4.31
CA GLU A 102 10.59 -3.69 -3.51
C GLU A 102 10.32 -3.44 -2.02
N VAL A 103 10.18 -4.50 -1.25
CA VAL A 103 10.07 -4.45 0.21
C VAL A 103 11.45 -4.26 0.80
N THR A 104 11.64 -3.17 1.57
CA THR A 104 12.89 -2.93 2.30
C THR A 104 12.80 -3.38 3.75
N ASN A 105 11.61 -3.40 4.33
CA ASN A 105 11.38 -3.89 5.70
C ASN A 105 9.91 -4.27 5.89
N ILE A 106 9.66 -5.29 6.72
CA ILE A 106 8.32 -5.65 7.17
C ILE A 106 8.38 -6.16 8.61
N SER A 107 7.45 -5.71 9.44
CA SER A 107 7.26 -6.21 10.80
C SER A 107 5.79 -6.42 11.10
N ALA A 108 5.51 -7.41 11.94
CA ALA A 108 4.20 -7.68 12.47
C ALA A 108 4.31 -7.97 13.97
N GLU A 109 3.36 -7.47 14.74
CA GLU A 109 3.25 -7.67 16.20
C GLU A 109 1.82 -8.10 16.52
N GLY A 110 1.65 -8.90 17.58
CA GLY A 110 0.32 -9.34 18.05
C GLY A 110 -0.44 -10.28 17.10
N PHE A 111 0.18 -10.64 15.98
CA PHE A 111 -0.29 -11.67 15.06
C PHE A 111 0.81 -12.71 14.87
N ASP A 112 0.39 -13.94 14.60
CA ASP A 112 1.30 -15.04 14.33
C ASP A 112 1.74 -15.01 12.85
N ILE A 113 2.41 -13.93 12.44
CA ILE A 113 2.98 -13.74 11.11
C ILE A 113 4.50 -13.89 11.20
N ASP A 114 5.06 -14.87 10.51
CA ASP A 114 6.51 -15.06 10.44
C ASP A 114 7.11 -14.16 9.35
N THR A 115 7.43 -12.92 9.71
CA THR A 115 8.02 -11.96 8.77
C THR A 115 9.45 -12.30 8.36
N LYS A 116 10.14 -13.17 9.10
CA LYS A 116 11.54 -13.55 8.83
C LYS A 116 11.66 -14.50 7.64
N ASN A 117 10.66 -15.36 7.45
CA ASN A 117 10.63 -16.37 6.39
C ASN A 117 9.82 -15.95 5.16
N LEU A 118 9.56 -14.66 4.95
CA LEU A 118 8.86 -14.16 3.76
C LEU A 118 9.73 -14.18 2.50
N GLY A 119 11.04 -13.98 2.66
CA GLY A 119 11.96 -13.75 1.54
C GLY A 119 11.78 -12.36 0.92
N SER A 120 12.26 -12.19 -0.30
CA SER A 120 12.14 -10.91 -1.03
C SER A 120 10.68 -10.62 -1.38
N GLY A 121 10.29 -9.35 -1.34
CA GLY A 121 8.95 -8.90 -1.71
C GLY A 121 9.01 -7.86 -2.83
N PHE A 122 8.17 -8.03 -3.84
CA PHE A 122 8.04 -7.09 -4.96
C PHE A 122 6.58 -6.86 -5.30
N GLY A 123 6.28 -5.70 -5.87
CA GLY A 123 4.90 -5.43 -6.23
C GLY A 123 4.71 -4.09 -6.90
N LEU A 124 3.46 -3.65 -6.87
CA LEU A 124 3.05 -2.38 -7.43
C LEU A 124 2.28 -1.52 -6.44
N ILE A 125 2.37 -0.21 -6.65
CA ILE A 125 1.65 0.83 -5.92
C ILE A 125 0.95 1.71 -6.94
N GLU A 126 -0.34 1.93 -6.72
CA GLU A 126 -1.13 2.93 -7.43
C GLU A 126 -1.34 4.16 -6.53
N ASP A 127 -0.94 5.32 -7.05
CA ASP A 127 -1.09 6.63 -6.42
C ASP A 127 -2.04 7.47 -7.28
N ALA A 128 -3.33 7.29 -7.04
CA ALA A 128 -4.40 7.96 -7.76
C ALA A 128 -4.89 9.19 -6.99
N ARG A 129 -4.77 10.38 -7.58
CA ARG A 129 -5.06 11.68 -6.96
C ARG A 129 -5.97 12.56 -7.80
N GLY A 130 -6.61 13.51 -7.13
CA GLY A 130 -7.56 14.46 -7.73
C GLY A 130 -8.95 13.85 -7.97
N TYR A 131 -9.70 14.37 -8.93
CA TYR A 131 -11.11 14.03 -9.12
C TYR A 131 -11.49 13.81 -10.59
N ILE A 132 -12.53 13.01 -10.78
CA ILE A 132 -13.23 12.79 -12.05
C ILE A 132 -14.67 13.30 -11.84
N LEU A 133 -15.18 14.08 -12.78
CA LEU A 133 -16.53 14.67 -12.82
C LEU A 133 -17.45 13.85 -13.73
#